data_AF-A0A812LYQ9-F1
#
_entry.id   AF-A0A812LYQ9-F1
#
_cell.length_a   1.000
_cell.length_b   1.000
_cell.length_c   1.000
_cell.angle_alpha   90.00
_cell.angle_beta   90.00
_cell.angle_gamma   90.00
#
_symmetry.space_group_name_H-M   'P 1'
#
loop_
_entity.id
_entity.type
_entity.pdbx_description
1 polymer ?
#
loop_
_entity_poly.entity_id
_entity_poly.type
_entity_poly.pdbx_seq_one_letter_code
_entity_poly.pdbx_strand_id
1 'polypeptide(L)'
;DQKGWMVSYNDETRIRVERREASAASGSLVRVHNHFEKNALISSKAGLRETMVSYYRSRGRDPFGAIPLTFVVHAGSTDPEFVRWLQAFEDLRATNQAVWLVKPGDKANQGKGIVVCDSMEEVRDAVDSKSRVWVIQKYIERPFLIHKRKFDIRSYCLLAQDPGTGGLCGYFYKKAYLRTTSRNFTLDTKDCFVHLNNDAVQKHGEGYGKYEAANKMSLSEFQSYLDAHHGRECLSIHTDLLPQMKALMTDTLR
;
A
#
# COMPACT_ATOMS: atom_id res chain seq x y z
N ASP A 1 -21.74 -25.31 18.36
CA ASP A 1 -22.60 -24.45 17.51
C ASP A 1 -22.76 -23.06 18.11
N GLN A 2 -22.16 -22.04 17.51
CA GLN A 2 -22.31 -20.67 17.98
C GLN A 2 -23.67 -20.11 17.54
N LYS A 3 -24.50 -19.73 18.52
CA LYS A 3 -25.68 -18.90 18.28
C LYS A 3 -25.22 -17.54 17.72
N GLY A 4 -25.85 -17.05 16.66
CA GLY A 4 -25.49 -15.76 16.10
C GLY A 4 -25.82 -15.57 14.63
N TRP A 5 -25.19 -14.54 14.07
CA TRP A 5 -25.28 -14.13 12.68
C TRP A 5 -24.29 -14.96 11.84
N MET A 6 -24.79 -15.63 10.81
CA MET A 6 -24.01 -16.44 9.87
C MET A 6 -23.96 -15.74 8.52
N VAL A 7 -22.78 -15.66 7.91
CA VAL A 7 -22.67 -15.19 6.53
C VAL A 7 -23.33 -16.24 5.62
N SER A 8 -24.46 -15.89 5.00
CA SER A 8 -25.20 -16.78 4.10
C SER A 8 -24.85 -16.58 2.63
N TYR A 9 -24.19 -15.47 2.29
CA TYR A 9 -23.67 -15.17 0.95
C TYR A 9 -22.52 -14.18 1.01
N ASN A 10 -21.49 -14.38 0.19
CA ASN A 10 -20.35 -13.48 0.04
C ASN A 10 -19.87 -13.49 -1.42
N ASP A 11 -20.07 -12.39 -2.15
CA ASP A 11 -19.57 -12.20 -3.53
C ASP A 11 -18.49 -11.12 -3.64
N GLU A 12 -17.71 -10.96 -2.57
CA GLU A 12 -16.70 -9.91 -2.40
C GLU A 12 -17.29 -8.51 -2.20
N THR A 13 -18.41 -8.14 -2.82
CA THR A 13 -19.01 -6.79 -2.71
C THR A 13 -20.23 -6.71 -1.80
N ARG A 14 -20.90 -7.84 -1.57
CA ARG A 14 -22.12 -7.96 -0.77
C ARG A 14 -21.98 -9.15 0.15
N ILE A 15 -22.21 -8.91 1.45
CA ILE A 15 -22.33 -9.97 2.44
C ILE A 15 -23.79 -10.03 2.87
N ARG A 16 -24.43 -11.21 2.77
CA ARG A 16 -25.69 -11.46 3.45
C ARG A 16 -25.40 -12.18 4.75
N VAL A 17 -26.09 -11.76 5.80
CA VAL A 17 -25.94 -12.36 7.12
C VAL A 17 -27.31 -12.77 7.63
N GLU A 18 -27.45 -14.04 8.01
CA GLU A 18 -28.68 -14.64 8.50
C GLU A 18 -28.54 -14.97 9.98
N ARG A 19 -29.57 -14.68 10.77
CA ARG A 19 -29.57 -14.98 12.19
C ARG A 19 -30.02 -16.43 12.39
N ARG A 20 -29.15 -17.27 12.94
CA ARG A 20 -29.54 -18.60 13.43
C ARG A 20 -30.17 -18.45 14.82
N GLU A 21 -31.48 -18.19 14.89
CA GLU A 21 -32.37 -18.90 15.83
C GLU A 21 -33.87 -18.65 15.63
N ALA A 22 -34.60 -19.74 15.92
CA ALA A 22 -36.02 -20.06 16.00
C ALA A 22 -37.07 -18.93 15.91
N SER A 23 -38.00 -19.15 14.98
CA SER A 23 -39.37 -18.64 14.91
C SER A 23 -39.62 -17.16 15.22
N ALA A 24 -40.15 -16.49 14.18
CA ALA A 24 -41.14 -15.41 14.22
C ALA A 24 -40.69 -13.99 13.82
N ALA A 25 -41.66 -13.37 13.14
CA ALA A 25 -41.88 -11.96 12.87
C ALA A 25 -41.01 -11.29 11.79
N SER A 26 -41.74 -10.68 10.85
CA SER A 26 -41.29 -9.70 9.85
C SER A 26 -40.60 -8.50 10.53
N GLY A 27 -39.36 -8.67 10.95
CA GLY A 27 -38.48 -7.58 11.39
C GLY A 27 -37.70 -6.99 10.21
N SER A 28 -37.44 -5.68 10.25
CA SER A 28 -36.65 -4.98 9.22
C SER A 28 -35.30 -5.68 9.00
N LEU A 29 -35.00 -6.06 7.76
CA LEU A 29 -33.71 -6.65 7.39
C LEU A 29 -32.57 -5.66 7.67
N VAL A 30 -31.70 -5.98 8.63
CA VAL A 30 -30.41 -5.31 8.80
C VAL A 30 -29.50 -5.76 7.66
N ARG A 31 -29.09 -4.84 6.80
CA ARG A 31 -28.12 -5.10 5.73
C ARG A 31 -26.73 -4.69 6.20
N VAL A 32 -25.76 -5.57 6.03
CA VAL A 32 -24.35 -5.31 6.34
C VAL A 32 -23.56 -5.39 5.05
N HIS A 33 -22.71 -4.39 4.81
CA HIS A 33 -21.80 -4.34 3.66
C HIS A 33 -20.36 -4.47 4.16
N ASN A 34 -19.53 -5.21 3.45
CA ASN A 34 -18.10 -5.36 3.77
C ASN A 34 -17.21 -4.31 3.09
N HIS A 35 -17.81 -3.37 2.38
CA HIS A 35 -17.14 -2.26 1.73
C HIS A 35 -17.93 -0.99 1.94
N PHE A 36 -17.22 0.09 2.26
CA PHE A 36 -17.79 1.43 2.20
C PHE A 36 -17.95 1.87 0.76
N GLU A 37 -19.00 2.64 0.50
CA GLU A 37 -19.14 3.36 -0.76
C GLU A 37 -17.91 4.26 -0.99
N LYS A 38 -17.51 4.43 -2.26
CA LYS A 38 -16.35 5.25 -2.66
C LYS A 38 -15.02 4.83 -2.01
N ASN A 39 -14.87 3.57 -1.59
CA ASN A 39 -13.60 3.04 -1.06
C ASN A 39 -12.40 3.23 -2.00
N ALA A 40 -12.62 3.46 -3.30
CA ALA A 40 -11.59 3.79 -4.29
C ALA A 40 -10.77 5.03 -3.89
N LEU A 41 -11.31 5.93 -3.07
CA LEU A 41 -10.59 7.09 -2.53
C LEU A 41 -9.37 6.72 -1.68
N ILE A 42 -9.35 5.53 -1.06
CA ILE A 42 -8.18 5.08 -0.27
C ILE A 42 -7.57 3.77 -0.81
N SER A 43 -8.30 3.05 -1.66
CA SER A 43 -7.86 1.77 -2.22
C SER A 43 -7.32 1.85 -3.64
N SER A 44 -7.58 2.94 -4.38
CA SER A 44 -6.90 3.22 -5.66
C SER A 44 -5.66 4.09 -5.43
N LYS A 45 -4.71 4.03 -6.35
CA LYS A 45 -3.44 4.75 -6.19
C LYS A 45 -3.62 6.25 -6.37
N ALA A 46 -4.42 6.64 -7.37
CA ALA A 46 -4.79 8.03 -7.62
C ALA A 46 -5.64 8.59 -6.47
N GLY A 47 -6.70 7.86 -6.08
CA GLY A 47 -7.56 8.27 -4.96
C GLY A 47 -6.78 8.44 -3.67
N LEU A 48 -5.93 7.47 -3.29
CA LEU A 48 -5.14 7.56 -2.06
C LEU A 48 -4.25 8.80 -2.07
N ARG A 49 -3.61 9.11 -3.20
CA ARG A 49 -2.81 10.33 -3.36
C ARG A 49 -3.68 11.57 -3.12
N GLU A 50 -4.81 11.69 -3.82
CA GLU A 50 -5.70 12.84 -3.72
C GLU A 50 -6.23 13.04 -2.29
N THR A 51 -6.72 11.97 -1.66
CA THR A 51 -7.24 11.99 -0.29
C THR A 51 -6.15 12.37 0.72
N MET A 52 -4.97 11.74 0.66
CA MET A 52 -3.88 12.06 1.58
C MET A 52 -3.37 13.49 1.39
N VAL A 53 -3.20 13.95 0.14
CA VAL A 53 -2.78 15.33 -0.14
C VAL A 53 -3.80 16.34 0.39
N SER A 54 -5.10 16.10 0.18
CA SER A 54 -6.17 16.96 0.71
C SER A 54 -6.19 16.97 2.25
N TYR A 55 -6.09 15.80 2.88
CA TYR A 55 -6.09 15.63 4.33
C TYR A 55 -4.92 16.35 5.01
N TYR A 56 -3.70 16.19 4.50
CA TYR A 56 -2.51 16.82 5.09
C TYR A 56 -2.49 18.33 4.86
N ARG A 57 -2.81 18.80 3.64
CA ARG A 57 -2.84 20.23 3.31
C ARG A 57 -3.91 21.00 4.06
N SER A 58 -5.10 20.41 4.28
CA SER A 58 -6.15 21.04 5.10
C SER A 58 -5.74 21.26 6.56
N ARG A 59 -4.65 20.61 7.01
CA ARG A 59 -4.04 20.81 8.33
C ARG A 59 -2.71 21.57 8.28
N GLY A 60 -2.35 22.17 7.14
CA GLY A 60 -1.08 22.88 6.98
C GLY A 60 0.16 21.99 7.10
N ARG A 61 0.02 20.68 6.85
CA ARG A 61 1.12 19.71 6.89
C ARG A 61 1.52 19.29 5.47
N ASP A 62 2.79 18.99 5.27
CA ASP A 62 3.27 18.37 4.02
C ASP A 62 2.82 16.89 3.95
N PRO A 63 2.10 16.48 2.88
CA PRO A 63 1.73 15.08 2.69
C PRO A 63 2.94 14.16 2.42
N PHE A 64 4.05 14.69 1.89
CA PHE A 64 5.10 13.85 1.31
C PHE A 64 6.10 13.25 2.32
N GLY A 65 5.86 13.48 3.62
CA GLY A 65 6.44 12.67 4.70
C GLY A 65 5.63 11.41 5.03
N ALA A 66 4.33 11.38 4.71
CA ALA A 66 3.45 10.24 4.97
C ALA A 66 3.30 9.30 3.77
N ILE A 67 3.34 9.87 2.56
CA ILE A 67 3.40 9.15 1.29
C ILE A 67 4.60 9.66 0.50
N PRO A 68 5.24 8.88 -0.38
CA PRO A 68 6.30 9.42 -1.22
C PRO A 68 5.78 10.54 -2.13
N LEU A 69 6.65 11.43 -2.60
CA LEU A 69 6.31 12.44 -3.60
C LEU A 69 5.61 11.79 -4.81
N THR A 70 4.37 12.19 -5.09
CA THR A 70 3.50 11.48 -6.02
C THR A 70 2.66 12.43 -6.87
N PHE A 71 2.69 12.20 -8.18
CA PHE A 71 1.94 12.91 -9.22
C PHE A 71 0.93 11.96 -9.86
N VAL A 72 -0.28 12.46 -10.13
CA VAL A 72 -1.34 11.71 -10.82
C VAL A 72 -1.54 12.37 -12.17
N VAL A 73 -1.35 11.61 -13.23
CA VAL A 73 -1.34 12.09 -14.61
C VAL A 73 -2.50 11.44 -15.37
N HIS A 74 -3.36 12.25 -15.97
CA HIS A 74 -4.57 11.84 -16.69
C HIS A 74 -4.45 11.99 -18.21
N ALA A 75 -3.53 12.84 -18.68
CA ALA A 75 -3.35 13.13 -20.10
C ALA A 75 -1.90 12.90 -20.58
N GLY A 76 -1.24 11.89 -20.01
CA GLY A 76 0.15 11.55 -20.35
C GLY A 76 1.10 12.74 -20.17
N SER A 77 2.03 12.91 -21.09
CA SER A 77 3.03 13.97 -21.06
C SER A 77 2.49 15.39 -21.33
N THR A 78 1.23 15.49 -21.77
CA THR A 78 0.55 16.78 -21.97
C THR A 78 -0.16 17.29 -20.71
N ASP A 79 -0.20 16.49 -19.65
CA ASP A 79 -0.85 16.84 -18.40
C ASP A 79 -0.06 17.92 -17.62
N PRO A 80 -0.72 18.96 -17.05
CA PRO A 80 -0.05 19.91 -16.17
C PRO A 80 0.65 19.28 -14.96
N GLU A 81 0.17 18.14 -14.43
CA GLU A 81 0.88 17.39 -13.38
C GLU A 81 2.19 16.78 -13.91
N PHE A 82 2.28 16.42 -15.19
CA PHE A 82 3.53 15.93 -15.79
C PHE A 82 4.59 17.04 -15.82
N VAL A 83 4.20 18.27 -16.15
CA VAL A 83 5.10 19.43 -16.11
C VAL A 83 5.58 19.70 -14.68
N ARG A 84 4.70 19.58 -13.68
CA ARG A 84 5.09 19.68 -12.26
C ARG A 84 6.04 18.56 -11.84
N TRP A 85 5.81 17.35 -12.33
CA TRP A 85 6.73 16.24 -12.12
C TRP A 85 8.09 16.51 -12.76
N LEU A 86 8.14 17.05 -13.98
CA LEU A 86 9.39 17.36 -14.67
C LEU A 86 10.28 18.31 -13.86
N GLN A 87 9.70 19.40 -13.32
CA GLN A 87 10.45 20.30 -12.44
C GLN A 87 11.04 19.55 -11.24
N ALA A 88 10.23 18.72 -10.56
CA ALA A 88 10.70 17.92 -9.44
C ALA A 88 11.76 16.87 -9.84
N PHE A 89 11.66 16.32 -11.05
CA PHE A 89 12.64 15.39 -11.60
C PHE A 89 14.00 16.07 -11.77
N GLU A 90 14.03 17.27 -12.36
CA GLU A 90 15.26 18.04 -12.56
C GLU A 90 15.92 18.41 -11.22
N ASP A 91 15.13 18.91 -10.26
CA ASP A 91 15.61 19.27 -8.93
C ASP A 91 16.23 18.05 -8.19
N LEU A 92 15.54 16.91 -8.22
CA LEU A 92 16.00 15.69 -7.53
C LEU A 92 17.15 15.00 -8.26
N ARG A 93 17.18 15.05 -9.59
CA ARG A 93 18.29 14.53 -10.40
C ARG A 93 19.59 15.26 -10.09
N ALA A 94 19.55 16.58 -9.85
CA ALA A 94 20.72 17.34 -9.42
C ALA A 94 21.31 16.85 -8.08
N THR A 95 20.51 16.14 -7.27
CA THR A 95 20.92 15.51 -6.01
C THR A 95 21.16 13.99 -6.12
N ASN A 96 21.27 13.47 -7.35
CA ASN A 96 21.44 12.05 -7.64
C ASN A 96 20.28 11.15 -7.12
N GLN A 97 19.05 11.66 -7.17
CA GLN A 97 17.82 10.94 -6.80
C GLN A 97 16.85 10.86 -7.99
N ALA A 98 17.32 10.27 -9.08
CA ALA A 98 16.61 10.29 -10.37
C ALA A 98 15.61 9.13 -10.54
N VAL A 99 15.49 8.20 -9.58
CA VAL A 99 14.67 7.00 -9.78
C VAL A 99 13.21 7.22 -9.38
N TRP A 100 12.30 6.83 -10.27
CA TRP A 100 10.85 6.95 -10.14
C TRP A 100 10.16 5.62 -10.42
N LEU A 101 8.97 5.48 -9.86
CA LEU A 101 8.07 4.36 -10.06
C LEU A 101 6.85 4.86 -10.83
N VAL A 102 6.62 4.34 -12.03
CA VAL A 102 5.40 4.61 -12.80
C VAL A 102 4.46 3.42 -12.68
N LYS A 103 3.21 3.68 -12.33
CA LYS A 103 2.21 2.65 -12.06
C LYS A 103 0.83 3.07 -12.58
N PRO A 104 -0.02 2.15 -13.08
CA PRO A 104 -1.36 2.50 -13.49
C PRO A 104 -2.17 2.99 -12.29
N GLY A 105 -2.86 4.11 -12.45
CA GLY A 105 -3.59 4.80 -11.37
C GLY A 105 -4.93 4.14 -10.99
N ASP A 106 -5.48 3.34 -11.90
CA ASP A 106 -6.71 2.57 -11.72
C ASP A 106 -6.47 1.24 -10.97
N LYS A 107 -7.47 0.36 -10.97
CA LYS A 107 -7.48 -0.94 -10.26
C LYS A 107 -6.54 -1.99 -10.91
N ALA A 108 -5.35 -1.58 -11.34
CA ALA A 108 -4.27 -2.51 -11.67
C ALA A 108 -3.69 -3.11 -10.37
N ASN A 109 -3.97 -4.41 -10.18
CA ASN A 109 -3.51 -5.21 -9.05
C ASN A 109 -2.29 -6.07 -9.44
N GLN A 110 -1.69 -6.75 -8.45
CA GLN A 110 -0.68 -7.80 -8.66
C GLN A 110 0.66 -7.33 -9.25
N GLY A 111 0.96 -6.03 -9.23
CA GLY A 111 2.23 -5.49 -9.75
C GLY A 111 2.28 -5.34 -11.27
N LYS A 112 1.18 -5.60 -11.98
CA LYS A 112 1.11 -5.46 -13.44
C LYS A 112 1.21 -3.99 -13.85
N GLY A 113 2.05 -3.72 -14.86
CA GLY A 113 2.25 -2.38 -15.42
C GLY A 113 3.10 -1.44 -14.57
N ILE A 114 3.71 -1.92 -13.48
CA ILE A 114 4.65 -1.12 -12.68
C ILE A 114 6.02 -1.16 -13.36
N VAL A 115 6.60 0.00 -13.62
CA VAL A 115 7.94 0.15 -14.17
C VAL A 115 8.77 1.07 -13.29
N VAL A 116 10.06 0.75 -13.18
CA VAL A 116 11.08 1.60 -12.54
C VAL A 116 11.78 2.37 -13.66
N CYS A 117 11.84 3.69 -13.52
CA CYS A 117 12.42 4.58 -14.51
C CYS A 117 13.47 5.48 -13.85
N ASP A 118 14.53 5.80 -14.56
CA ASP A 118 15.60 6.72 -14.10
C ASP A 118 15.88 7.86 -15.09
N SER A 119 15.12 7.93 -16.19
CA SER A 119 15.21 8.97 -17.22
C SER A 119 13.84 9.60 -17.48
N MET A 120 13.87 10.79 -18.09
CA MET A 120 12.66 11.53 -18.44
C MET A 120 11.88 10.83 -19.56
N GLU A 121 12.62 10.29 -20.53
CA GLU A 121 12.12 9.61 -21.71
C GLU A 121 11.35 8.35 -21.32
N GLU A 122 11.88 7.55 -20.39
CA GLU A 122 11.20 6.34 -19.91
C GLU A 122 9.89 6.65 -19.19
N VAL A 123 9.87 7.70 -18.37
CA VAL A 123 8.64 8.12 -17.69
C VAL A 123 7.62 8.63 -18.69
N ARG A 124 8.05 9.43 -19.68
CA ARG A 124 7.19 9.91 -20.77
C ARG A 124 6.56 8.75 -21.53
N ASP A 125 7.38 7.80 -22.00
CA ASP A 125 6.93 6.63 -22.76
C ASP A 125 5.96 5.76 -21.94
N ALA A 126 6.20 5.63 -20.64
CA ALA A 126 5.30 4.90 -19.75
C ALA A 126 3.93 5.58 -19.61
N VAL A 127 3.89 6.91 -19.43
CA VAL A 127 2.61 7.63 -19.21
C VAL A 127 1.83 7.90 -20.49
N ASP A 128 2.49 7.95 -21.65
CA ASP A 128 1.84 8.10 -22.96
C ASP A 128 1.29 6.76 -23.51
N SER A 129 1.40 5.68 -22.73
CA SER A 129 0.88 4.36 -23.08
C SER A 129 -0.62 4.19 -22.73
N LYS A 130 -1.18 2.99 -22.99
CA LYS A 130 -2.64 2.71 -23.09
C LYS A 130 -3.50 3.01 -21.83
N SER A 131 -2.95 3.32 -20.66
CA SER A 131 -3.76 3.60 -19.47
C SER A 131 -4.27 5.05 -19.47
N ARG A 132 -5.49 5.24 -18.94
CA ARG A 132 -6.12 6.56 -18.83
C ARG A 132 -5.60 7.39 -17.66
N VAL A 133 -5.02 6.74 -16.65
CA VAL A 133 -4.47 7.40 -15.47
C VAL A 133 -3.18 6.69 -15.06
N TRP A 134 -2.14 7.47 -14.82
CA TRP A 134 -0.86 7.03 -14.34
C TRP A 134 -0.52 7.73 -13.03
N VAL A 135 0.23 7.04 -12.19
CA VAL A 135 0.82 7.62 -10.99
C VAL A 135 2.33 7.55 -11.13
N ILE A 136 2.96 8.71 -11.12
CA ILE A 136 4.42 8.85 -11.08
C ILE A 136 4.79 9.11 -9.63
N GLN A 137 5.54 8.18 -9.02
CA GLN A 137 5.86 8.24 -7.59
C GLN A 137 7.37 8.16 -7.40
N LYS A 138 7.92 9.01 -6.53
CA LYS A 138 9.34 8.97 -6.20
C LYS A 138 9.71 7.61 -5.63
N TYR A 139 10.71 6.96 -6.22
CA TYR A 139 11.20 5.68 -5.73
C TYR A 139 12.01 5.88 -4.45
N ILE A 140 11.80 5.01 -3.46
CA ILE A 140 12.61 4.95 -2.24
C ILE A 140 13.91 4.23 -2.61
N GLU A 141 14.94 5.01 -2.92
CA GLU A 141 16.24 4.53 -3.40
C GLU A 141 17.14 3.95 -2.30
N ARG A 142 16.88 4.31 -1.03
CA ARG A 142 17.60 3.83 0.14
C ARG A 142 16.64 3.12 1.11
N PRO A 143 16.00 2.01 0.70
CA PRO A 143 15.13 1.27 1.59
C PRO A 143 15.96 0.61 2.70
N PHE A 144 15.34 0.35 3.85
CA PHE A 144 15.90 -0.59 4.82
C PHE A 144 15.89 -2.00 4.20
N LEU A 145 16.97 -2.76 4.38
CA LEU A 145 17.18 -4.05 3.73
C LEU A 145 17.38 -5.16 4.77
N ILE A 146 16.80 -6.33 4.49
CA ILE A 146 17.04 -7.56 5.27
C ILE A 146 17.99 -8.44 4.47
N HIS A 147 19.23 -8.59 4.96
CA HIS A 147 20.30 -9.30 4.23
C HIS A 147 20.44 -8.81 2.76
N LYS A 148 20.47 -7.48 2.57
CA LYS A 148 20.50 -6.81 1.26
C LYS A 148 19.25 -6.99 0.39
N ARG A 149 18.17 -7.60 0.88
CA ARG A 149 16.91 -7.80 0.14
C ARG A 149 15.87 -6.76 0.57
N LYS A 150 15.06 -6.32 -0.39
CA LYS A 150 14.00 -5.33 -0.16
C LYS A 150 12.78 -6.02 0.45
N PHE A 151 12.01 -5.32 1.28
CA PHE A 151 10.70 -5.78 1.74
C PHE A 151 9.67 -4.64 1.76
N ASP A 152 8.40 -5.01 1.86
CA ASP A 152 7.35 -4.14 2.37
C ASP A 152 6.65 -4.81 3.56
N ILE A 153 5.88 -4.04 4.33
CA ILE A 153 5.10 -4.56 5.47
C ILE A 153 3.62 -4.58 5.08
N ARG A 154 2.98 -5.75 5.19
CA ARG A 154 1.54 -5.88 5.13
C ARG A 154 0.94 -5.88 6.53
N SER A 155 0.17 -4.85 6.83
CA SER A 155 -0.68 -4.77 8.01
C SER A 155 -2.15 -4.62 7.60
N TYR A 156 -3.05 -4.92 8.53
CA TYR A 156 -4.50 -4.92 8.32
C TYR A 156 -5.15 -3.94 9.29
N CYS A 157 -6.14 -3.20 8.79
CA CYS A 157 -7.08 -2.46 9.63
C CYS A 157 -8.51 -2.79 9.20
N LEU A 158 -9.44 -2.66 10.14
CA LEU A 158 -10.87 -2.76 9.91
C LEU A 158 -11.48 -1.40 10.24
N LEU A 159 -12.15 -0.80 9.26
CA LEU A 159 -13.07 0.31 9.51
C LEU A 159 -14.47 -0.30 9.62
N ALA A 160 -15.18 0.00 10.70
CA ALA A 160 -16.55 -0.44 10.91
C ALA A 160 -17.43 0.76 11.26
N GLN A 161 -18.68 0.73 10.82
CA GLN A 161 -19.68 1.68 11.27
C GLN A 161 -20.43 1.07 12.46
N ASP A 162 -20.51 1.83 13.55
CA ASP A 162 -21.35 1.49 14.69
C ASP A 162 -22.83 1.56 14.28
N PRO A 163 -23.59 0.47 14.41
CA PRO A 163 -24.97 0.42 13.90
C PRO A 163 -25.96 1.27 14.72
N GLY A 164 -25.62 1.64 15.95
CA GLY A 164 -26.49 2.45 16.81
C GLY A 164 -26.28 3.95 16.61
N THR A 165 -25.01 4.38 16.63
CA THR A 165 -24.61 5.78 16.58
C THR A 165 -24.30 6.27 15.15
N GLY A 166 -24.04 5.36 14.22
CA GLY A 166 -23.54 5.67 12.88
C GLY A 166 -22.07 6.11 12.84
N GLY A 167 -21.39 6.14 13.99
CA GLY A 167 -19.99 6.54 14.12
C GLY A 167 -19.03 5.54 13.48
N LEU A 168 -17.89 6.02 12.99
CA LEU A 168 -16.84 5.16 12.42
C LEU A 168 -15.82 4.75 13.49
N CYS A 169 -15.52 3.45 13.56
CA CYS A 169 -14.52 2.87 14.43
C CYS A 169 -13.43 2.17 13.61
N GLY A 170 -12.18 2.62 13.79
CA GLY A 170 -11.00 2.01 13.19
C GLY A 170 -10.32 1.03 14.15
N TYR A 171 -10.02 -0.18 13.68
CA TYR A 171 -9.33 -1.23 14.42
C TYR A 171 -8.02 -1.59 13.71
N PHE A 172 -6.91 -1.57 14.44
CA PHE A 172 -5.61 -2.01 13.94
C PHE A 172 -5.39 -3.48 14.31
N TYR A 173 -5.13 -4.33 13.31
CA TYR A 173 -4.82 -5.73 13.57
C TYR A 173 -3.39 -5.87 14.09
N LYS A 174 -3.23 -6.56 15.22
CA LYS A 174 -1.93 -6.63 15.93
C LYS A 174 -0.85 -7.38 15.16
N LYS A 175 -1.22 -8.28 14.25
CA LYS A 175 -0.26 -9.04 13.44
C LYS A 175 -0.08 -8.38 12.08
N ALA A 176 1.18 -8.25 11.69
CA ALA A 176 1.60 -7.89 10.34
C ALA A 176 2.69 -8.88 9.89
N TYR A 177 3.03 -8.84 8.61
CA TYR A 177 4.15 -9.60 8.07
C TYR A 177 4.85 -8.81 6.97
N LEU A 178 6.13 -9.09 6.80
CA LEU A 178 6.96 -8.54 5.76
C LEU A 178 6.84 -9.42 4.52
N ARG A 179 6.80 -8.81 3.34
CA ARG A 179 6.92 -9.48 2.04
C ARG A 179 8.26 -9.14 1.44
N THR A 180 9.17 -10.10 1.43
CA THR A 180 10.57 -9.93 1.03
C THR A 180 10.77 -10.22 -0.46
N THR A 181 11.75 -9.59 -1.09
CA THR A 181 12.29 -10.05 -2.36
C THR A 181 13.27 -11.20 -2.12
N SER A 182 13.50 -12.04 -3.13
CA SER A 182 14.54 -13.08 -3.07
C SER A 182 15.89 -12.64 -3.62
N ARG A 183 15.95 -11.51 -4.33
CA ARG A 183 17.18 -10.98 -4.93
C ARG A 183 17.71 -9.79 -4.14
N ASN A 184 19.03 -9.60 -4.19
CA ASN A 184 19.70 -8.45 -3.58
C ASN A 184 19.23 -7.16 -4.27
N PHE A 185 18.96 -6.15 -3.46
CA PHE A 185 18.62 -4.81 -3.90
C PHE A 185 19.84 -4.13 -4.51
N THR A 186 19.67 -3.60 -5.72
CA THR A 186 20.56 -2.66 -6.38
C THR A 186 19.71 -1.76 -7.28
N LEU A 187 20.18 -0.53 -7.54
CA LEU A 187 19.58 0.38 -8.52
C LEU A 187 20.18 0.20 -9.93
N ASP A 188 21.20 -0.65 -10.09
CA ASP A 188 21.88 -0.90 -11.38
C ASP A 188 21.04 -1.77 -12.34
N THR A 189 19.84 -2.17 -11.93
CA THR A 189 18.92 -2.99 -12.71
C THR A 189 17.51 -2.44 -12.56
N LYS A 190 16.63 -2.79 -13.50
CA LYS A 190 15.19 -2.49 -13.45
C LYS A 190 14.37 -3.78 -13.28
N ASP A 191 15.02 -4.88 -12.92
CA ASP A 191 14.39 -6.19 -12.77
C ASP A 191 13.31 -6.18 -11.66
N CYS A 192 12.09 -6.54 -12.03
CA CYS A 192 10.96 -6.55 -11.13
C CYS A 192 11.15 -7.47 -9.91
N PHE A 193 11.97 -8.53 -10.02
CA PHE A 193 12.28 -9.41 -8.89
C PHE A 193 13.15 -8.75 -7.81
N VAL A 194 13.89 -7.70 -8.17
CA VAL A 194 14.70 -6.88 -7.24
C VAL A 194 13.85 -5.79 -6.58
N HIS A 195 12.91 -5.19 -7.33
CA HIS A 195 12.22 -3.98 -6.90
C HIS A 195 10.78 -4.19 -6.41
N LEU A 196 10.09 -5.24 -6.82
CA LEU A 196 8.67 -5.49 -6.52
C LEU A 196 8.49 -6.62 -5.51
N ASN A 197 7.92 -6.30 -4.36
CA ASN A 197 7.65 -7.23 -3.25
C ASN A 197 6.34 -8.01 -3.39
N ASN A 198 5.59 -7.78 -4.47
CA ASN A 198 4.31 -8.44 -4.70
C ASN A 198 4.51 -9.96 -4.81
N ASP A 199 3.80 -10.72 -3.97
CA ASP A 199 3.77 -12.19 -4.01
C ASP A 199 3.43 -12.72 -5.41
N ALA A 200 2.49 -12.07 -6.11
CA ALA A 200 2.13 -12.37 -7.49
C ALA A 200 3.28 -12.25 -8.50
N VAL A 201 4.31 -11.45 -8.20
CA VAL A 201 5.55 -11.35 -8.99
C VAL A 201 6.56 -12.35 -8.45
N GLN A 202 6.86 -12.28 -7.15
CA GLN A 202 7.93 -13.06 -6.51
C GLN A 202 7.73 -14.57 -6.63
N LYS A 203 6.50 -15.08 -6.63
CA LYS A 203 6.21 -16.52 -6.77
C LYS A 203 6.72 -17.15 -8.07
N HIS A 204 7.02 -16.34 -9.08
CA HIS A 204 7.57 -16.77 -10.36
C HIS A 204 9.11 -16.69 -10.42
N GLY A 205 9.76 -16.19 -9.36
CA GLY A 205 11.21 -16.08 -9.29
C GLY A 205 11.84 -17.34 -8.68
N GLU A 206 13.01 -17.73 -9.19
CA GLU A 206 13.74 -18.95 -8.77
C GLU A 206 14.06 -19.00 -7.27
N GLY A 207 14.17 -17.86 -6.60
CA GLY A 207 14.49 -17.76 -5.18
C GLY A 207 13.28 -17.72 -4.24
N TYR A 208 12.05 -17.91 -4.74
CA TYR A 208 10.85 -17.82 -3.92
C TYR A 208 10.82 -18.89 -2.83
N GLY A 209 10.63 -18.49 -1.58
CA GLY A 209 10.63 -19.38 -0.43
C GLY A 209 12.03 -19.80 0.05
N LYS A 210 13.11 -19.30 -0.55
CA LYS A 210 14.49 -19.75 -0.24
C LYS A 210 14.95 -19.38 1.17
N TYR A 211 14.58 -18.20 1.66
CA TYR A 211 15.07 -17.67 2.95
C TYR A 211 14.00 -17.75 4.04
N GLU A 212 12.74 -17.47 3.69
CA GLU A 212 11.59 -17.61 4.56
C GLU A 212 10.41 -18.16 3.75
N ALA A 213 9.53 -18.91 4.40
CA ALA A 213 8.42 -19.59 3.75
C ALA A 213 7.57 -18.58 2.95
N ALA A 214 7.41 -18.83 1.64
CA ALA A 214 6.65 -17.98 0.73
C ALA A 214 7.08 -16.49 0.76
N ASN A 215 8.35 -16.19 1.03
CA ASN A 215 8.89 -14.83 1.16
C ASN A 215 8.13 -13.98 2.20
N LYS A 216 7.67 -14.62 3.29
CA LYS A 216 6.91 -13.98 4.36
C LYS A 216 7.64 -14.13 5.68
N MET A 217 8.04 -13.00 6.23
CA MET A 217 8.68 -12.92 7.54
C MET A 217 7.71 -12.26 8.53
N SER A 218 7.54 -12.87 9.69
CA SER A 218 6.71 -12.32 10.78
C SER A 218 7.39 -11.11 11.44
N LEU A 219 6.60 -10.29 12.16
CA LEU A 219 7.17 -9.21 12.96
C LEU A 219 8.15 -9.72 14.04
N SER A 220 7.91 -10.89 14.63
CA SER A 220 8.82 -11.46 15.63
C SER A 220 10.17 -11.84 15.03
N GLU A 221 10.18 -12.47 13.84
CA GLU A 221 11.43 -12.77 13.13
C GLU A 221 12.14 -11.47 12.71
N PHE A 222 11.39 -10.44 12.33
CA PHE A 222 11.97 -9.14 12.02
C PHE A 222 12.58 -8.47 13.27
N GLN A 223 11.95 -8.57 14.45
CA GLN A 223 12.55 -8.08 15.69
C GLN A 223 13.86 -8.79 15.99
N SER A 224 13.89 -10.13 15.89
CA SER A 224 15.11 -10.91 16.09
C SER A 224 16.23 -10.51 15.10
N TYR A 225 15.87 -10.18 13.85
CA TYR A 225 16.82 -9.64 12.88
C TYR A 225 17.38 -8.27 13.32
N LEU A 226 16.52 -7.36 13.79
CA LEU A 226 16.95 -6.06 14.29
C LEU A 226 17.87 -6.20 15.51
N ASP A 227 17.54 -7.07 16.46
CA ASP A 227 18.36 -7.30 17.64
C ASP A 227 19.76 -7.85 17.28
N ALA A 228 19.82 -8.75 16.30
CA ALA A 228 21.06 -9.39 15.86
C ALA A 228 21.95 -8.49 15.00
N HIS A 229 21.38 -7.60 14.18
CA HIS A 229 22.11 -6.82 13.17
C HIS A 229 22.14 -5.31 13.42
N HIS A 230 21.24 -4.80 14.27
CA HIS A 230 21.01 -3.38 14.58
C HIS A 230 20.82 -3.15 16.09
N GLY A 231 21.44 -4.00 16.92
CA GLY A 231 21.27 -3.94 18.38
C GLY A 231 21.81 -2.67 19.04
N ARG A 232 22.67 -1.89 18.36
CA ARG A 232 23.19 -0.61 18.90
C ARG A 232 22.15 0.50 18.86
N GLU A 233 21.28 0.44 17.86
CA GLU A 233 20.19 1.38 17.64
C GLU A 233 18.98 1.09 18.54
N CYS A 234 18.97 -0.06 19.23
CA CYS A 234 17.91 -0.49 20.15
C CYS A 234 16.49 -0.39 19.55
N LEU A 235 16.35 -0.70 18.26
CA LEU A 235 15.10 -0.56 17.52
C LEU A 235 14.07 -1.60 17.97
N SER A 236 12.88 -1.15 18.36
CA SER A 236 11.75 -1.99 18.71
C SER A 236 10.60 -1.80 17.73
N ILE A 237 10.12 -2.91 17.16
CA ILE A 237 8.92 -2.92 16.34
C ILE A 237 7.72 -2.40 17.12
N HIS A 238 7.61 -2.74 18.41
CA HIS A 238 6.44 -2.39 19.20
C HIS A 238 6.38 -0.90 19.56
N THR A 239 7.51 -0.31 19.95
CA THR A 239 7.54 1.10 20.40
C THR A 239 7.86 2.08 19.28
N ASP A 240 8.59 1.67 18.25
CA ASP A 240 9.09 2.61 17.25
C ASP A 240 8.32 2.48 15.93
N LEU A 241 8.07 1.25 15.47
CA LEU A 241 7.45 1.02 14.15
C LEU A 241 5.92 1.00 14.18
N LEU A 242 5.32 0.20 15.08
CA LEU A 242 3.87 0.03 15.14
C LEU A 242 3.11 1.34 15.41
N PRO A 243 3.57 2.27 16.28
CA PRO A 243 2.88 3.54 16.48
C PRO A 243 2.85 4.40 15.21
N GLN A 244 3.94 4.44 14.45
CA GLN A 244 4.00 5.15 13.16
C GLN A 244 3.02 4.55 12.15
N MET A 245 2.99 3.21 12.04
CA MET A 245 2.04 2.51 11.16
C MET A 245 0.58 2.81 11.55
N LYS A 246 0.27 2.80 12.85
CA LYS A 246 -1.07 3.16 13.36
C LYS A 246 -1.41 4.61 13.04
N ALA A 247 -0.47 5.54 13.20
CA ALA A 247 -0.68 6.95 12.89
C ALA A 247 -0.99 7.16 11.40
N LEU A 248 -0.22 6.54 10.50
CA LEU A 248 -0.45 6.60 9.05
C LEU A 248 -1.81 5.98 8.65
N MET A 249 -2.17 4.83 9.23
CA MET A 249 -3.49 4.24 9.02
C MET A 249 -4.61 5.14 9.52
N THR A 250 -4.43 5.76 10.69
CA THR A 250 -5.42 6.70 11.26
C THR A 250 -5.60 7.91 10.34
N ASP A 251 -4.51 8.49 9.85
CA ASP A 251 -4.57 9.63 8.91
C ASP A 251 -5.22 9.24 7.57
N THR A 252 -5.08 7.99 7.12
CA THR A 252 -5.72 7.50 5.89
C THR A 252 -7.24 7.34 6.03
N LEU A 253 -7.75 7.11 7.25
CA LEU A 253 -9.16 6.83 7.54
C LEU A 253 -9.95 8.05 8.03
N ARG A 254 -9.31 9.22 8.14
CA ARG A 254 -9.90 10.48 8.59
C ARG A 254 -10.03 11.48 7.46
#